data_AF-A0A7X0VXF2-F1
#
_entry.id   AF-A0A7X0VXF2-F1
#
_cell.length_a   1.000
_cell.length_b   1.000
_cell.length_c   1.000
_cell.angle_alpha   90.00
_cell.angle_beta   90.00
_cell.angle_gamma   90.00
#
_symmetry.space_group_name_H-M   'P 1'
#
loop_
_entity.id
_entity.type
_entity.pdbx_description
1 polymer ?
#
loop_
_entity_poly.entity_id
_entity_poly.type
_entity_poly.pdbx_seq_one_letter_code
_entity_poly.pdbx_strand_id
1 'polypeptide(L)'
;MSQRNHSFADFPRISAWPVYAGCAWALLYAVLIRFYQAAGGTIGLPGTIHDPDAFRQASYNAGVAITVCAFILLALANPGRRALFPRIPWIGRRRVQRFALLAPTLFFSCILLAHGVAGMLRNVLFLTGSISIDLPLFDTVNLRLFSLWDLLVYELWFLIMGVLSGLAAAHYAQSSGVSPSAIRVGALLYSLVSLLASALLLYAVLA
;
A
#
# COMPACT_ATOMS: atom_id res chain seq x y z
N MET A 1 -42.61 -8.86 2.49
CA MET A 1 -41.14 -8.96 2.62
C MET A 1 -40.51 -7.98 1.64
N SER A 2 -40.04 -6.82 2.12
CA SER A 2 -39.35 -5.83 1.29
C SER A 2 -37.91 -6.31 1.06
N GLN A 3 -37.56 -6.64 -0.19
CA GLN A 3 -36.18 -6.90 -0.58
C GLN A 3 -35.39 -5.61 -0.36
N ARG A 4 -34.52 -5.64 0.65
CA ARG A 4 -33.59 -4.55 0.94
C ARG A 4 -32.56 -4.54 -0.18
N ASN A 5 -32.72 -3.66 -1.17
CA ASN A 5 -31.70 -3.40 -2.18
C ASN A 5 -30.45 -2.91 -1.46
N HIS A 6 -29.50 -3.81 -1.20
CA HIS A 6 -28.17 -3.45 -0.75
C HIS A 6 -27.53 -2.65 -1.88
N SER A 7 -27.49 -1.33 -1.73
CA SER A 7 -26.81 -0.49 -2.71
C SER A 7 -25.30 -0.77 -2.62
N PHE A 8 -24.56 -0.57 -3.72
CA PHE A 8 -23.09 -0.63 -3.71
C PHE A 8 -22.45 0.22 -2.59
N ALA A 9 -23.16 1.25 -2.10
CA ALA A 9 -22.70 2.10 -1.01
C ALA A 9 -22.67 1.39 0.36
N ASP A 10 -23.43 0.31 0.56
CA ASP A 10 -23.47 -0.46 1.81
C ASP A 10 -22.45 -1.62 1.84
N PHE A 11 -21.90 -2.00 0.69
CA PHE A 11 -20.98 -3.15 0.56
C PHE A 11 -19.73 -3.04 1.46
N PRO A 12 -19.04 -1.87 1.55
CA PRO A 12 -17.88 -1.74 2.42
C PRO A 12 -18.28 -1.73 3.90
N ARG A 13 -19.54 -1.54 4.26
CA ARG A 13 -20.01 -1.51 5.65
C ARG A 13 -20.14 -2.91 6.24
N ILE A 14 -20.41 -3.89 5.39
CA ILE A 14 -20.74 -5.27 5.79
C ILE A 14 -19.52 -6.18 5.69
N SER A 15 -18.59 -5.91 4.76
CA SER A 15 -17.48 -6.81 4.50
C SER A 15 -16.12 -6.18 4.81
N ALA A 16 -15.45 -6.74 5.82
CA ALA A 16 -14.08 -6.40 6.18
C ALA A 16 -13.03 -7.12 5.31
N TRP A 17 -13.44 -7.77 4.21
CA TRP A 17 -12.53 -8.50 3.32
C TRP A 17 -11.32 -7.67 2.85
N PRO A 18 -11.41 -6.36 2.54
CA PRO A 18 -10.25 -5.60 2.07
C PRO A 18 -9.17 -5.47 3.15
N VAL A 19 -9.57 -5.50 4.42
CA VAL A 19 -8.66 -5.47 5.57
C VAL A 19 -7.84 -6.76 5.61
N TYR A 20 -8.51 -7.92 5.53
CA TYR A 20 -7.84 -9.22 5.58
C TYR A 20 -7.01 -9.46 4.33
N ALA A 21 -7.53 -9.12 3.14
CA ALA A 21 -6.80 -9.21 1.89
C ALA A 21 -5.58 -8.29 1.89
N GLY A 22 -5.74 -7.03 2.33
CA GLY A 22 -4.63 -6.08 2.44
C GLY A 22 -3.56 -6.54 3.42
N CYS A 23 -3.94 -7.08 4.59
CA CYS A 23 -3.00 -7.68 5.53
C CYS A 23 -2.24 -8.86 4.92
N ALA A 24 -2.95 -9.82 4.31
CA ALA A 24 -2.33 -10.96 3.67
C ALA A 24 -1.39 -10.54 2.52
N TRP A 25 -1.82 -9.60 1.68
CA TRP A 25 -1.04 -9.07 0.56
C TRP A 25 0.23 -8.35 1.03
N ALA A 26 0.15 -7.58 2.12
CA ALA A 26 1.31 -6.93 2.74
C ALA A 26 2.30 -7.96 3.33
N LEU A 27 1.80 -8.97 4.05
CA LEU A 27 2.65 -10.02 4.64
C LEU A 27 3.34 -10.87 3.56
N LEU A 28 2.61 -11.22 2.49
CA LEU A 28 3.20 -11.92 1.35
C LEU A 28 4.36 -11.13 0.75
N TYR A 29 4.22 -9.81 0.58
CA TYR A 29 5.31 -8.96 0.10
C TYR A 29 6.48 -8.91 1.08
N ALA A 30 6.19 -8.69 2.36
CA ALA A 30 7.21 -8.59 3.39
C ALA A 30 8.06 -9.87 3.43
N VAL A 31 7.43 -11.04 3.36
CA VAL A 31 8.12 -12.34 3.41
C VAL A 31 8.80 -12.68 2.09
N LEU A 32 8.04 -12.75 0.99
CA LEU A 32 8.52 -13.31 -0.27
C LEU A 32 9.51 -12.39 -1.00
N ILE A 33 9.42 -11.09 -0.77
CA ILE A 33 10.28 -10.10 -1.42
C ILE A 33 11.28 -9.56 -0.41
N ARG A 34 10.81 -8.85 0.62
CA ARG A 34 11.69 -8.00 1.45
C ARG A 34 12.58 -8.79 2.40
N PHE A 35 12.03 -9.75 3.16
CA PHE A 35 12.84 -10.60 4.02
C PHE A 35 13.68 -11.60 3.22
N TYR A 36 13.17 -12.09 2.09
CA TYR A 36 13.98 -12.87 1.16
C TYR A 36 15.21 -12.09 0.66
N GLN A 37 15.04 -10.83 0.23
CA GLN A 37 16.15 -9.96 -0.16
C GLN A 37 17.08 -9.61 1.00
N ALA A 38 16.53 -9.39 2.19
CA ALA A 38 17.32 -9.19 3.41
C ALA A 38 18.22 -10.40 3.72
N ALA A 39 17.77 -11.62 3.41
CA ALA A 39 18.54 -12.84 3.55
C ALA A 39 19.57 -13.07 2.41
N GLY A 40 19.73 -12.12 1.49
CA GLY A 40 20.65 -12.22 0.34
C GLY A 40 20.01 -12.78 -0.93
N GLY A 41 18.69 -12.92 -0.94
CA GLY A 41 17.94 -13.32 -2.13
C GLY A 41 18.01 -12.30 -3.27
N THR A 42 18.10 -12.78 -4.51
CA THR A 42 18.33 -11.95 -5.70
C THR A 42 17.17 -11.93 -6.71
N ILE A 43 16.03 -12.54 -6.36
CA ILE A 43 14.80 -12.50 -7.18
C ILE A 43 14.39 -11.03 -7.38
N GLY A 44 14.18 -10.67 -8.65
CA GLY A 44 13.84 -9.31 -9.05
C GLY A 44 15.01 -8.33 -9.09
N LEU A 45 16.25 -8.82 -8.97
CA LEU A 45 17.47 -8.01 -8.98
C LEU A 45 18.41 -8.55 -10.09
N PRO A 46 18.15 -8.23 -11.36
CA PRO A 46 18.92 -8.77 -12.49
C PRO A 46 20.24 -8.00 -12.68
N GLY A 47 21.09 -8.00 -11.66
CA GLY A 47 22.32 -7.22 -11.61
C GLY A 47 23.11 -7.38 -10.32
N THR A 48 24.21 -6.62 -10.22
CA THR A 48 25.06 -6.54 -9.02
C THR A 48 24.79 -5.22 -8.30
N ILE A 49 24.40 -5.31 -7.03
CA ILE A 49 24.15 -4.14 -6.19
C ILE A 49 25.48 -3.58 -5.69
N HIS A 50 25.62 -2.26 -5.76
CA HIS A 50 26.84 -1.54 -5.36
C HIS A 50 27.22 -1.79 -3.89
N ASP A 51 26.23 -1.68 -2.98
CA ASP A 51 26.37 -1.99 -1.56
C ASP A 51 25.33 -3.05 -1.13
N PRO A 52 25.69 -4.35 -1.20
CA PRO A 52 24.79 -5.43 -0.83
C PRO A 52 24.39 -5.41 0.65
N ASP A 53 25.25 -4.91 1.54
CA ASP A 53 24.99 -4.88 2.98
C ASP A 53 23.96 -3.81 3.32
N ALA A 54 24.13 -2.59 2.80
CA ALA A 54 23.14 -1.53 2.94
C ALA A 54 21.80 -1.93 2.32
N PHE A 55 21.81 -2.59 1.16
CA PHE A 55 20.58 -3.06 0.53
C PHE A 55 19.85 -4.14 1.35
N ARG A 56 20.58 -5.10 1.92
CA ARG A 56 20.02 -6.14 2.80
C ARG A 56 19.39 -5.50 4.05
N GLN A 57 20.08 -4.55 4.67
CA GLN A 57 19.56 -3.84 5.84
C GLN A 57 18.32 -3.01 5.50
N ALA A 58 18.33 -2.29 4.36
CA ALA A 58 17.18 -1.54 3.89
C ALA A 58 15.98 -2.46 3.62
N SER A 59 16.22 -3.63 3.01
CA SER A 59 15.20 -4.63 2.75
C SER A 59 14.62 -5.22 4.04
N TYR A 60 15.45 -5.49 5.05
CA TYR A 60 14.99 -5.93 6.38
C TYR A 60 14.09 -4.87 7.03
N ASN A 61 14.56 -3.62 7.08
CA ASN A 61 13.82 -2.51 7.67
C ASN A 61 12.47 -2.29 6.97
N ALA A 62 12.45 -2.36 5.62
CA ALA A 62 11.22 -2.29 4.84
C ALA A 62 10.28 -3.46 5.17
N GLY A 63 10.78 -4.69 5.26
CA GLY A 63 9.99 -5.87 5.63
C GLY A 63 9.33 -5.73 7.01
N VAL A 64 10.07 -5.23 8.00
CA VAL A 64 9.54 -4.94 9.35
C VAL A 64 8.45 -3.86 9.29
N ALA A 65 8.71 -2.74 8.60
CA ALA A 65 7.75 -1.65 8.48
C ALA A 65 6.44 -2.11 7.81
N ILE A 66 6.54 -2.90 6.73
CA ILE A 66 5.38 -3.44 6.01
C ILE A 66 4.60 -4.43 6.90
N THR A 67 5.30 -5.25 7.67
CA THR A 67 4.69 -6.18 8.64
C THR A 67 3.90 -5.41 9.70
N VAL A 68 4.45 -4.32 10.24
CA VAL A 68 3.74 -3.44 11.18
C VAL A 68 2.50 -2.84 10.52
N CYS A 69 2.61 -2.32 9.30
CA CYS A 69 1.48 -1.80 8.54
C CYS A 69 0.39 -2.86 8.30
N ALA A 70 0.77 -4.12 8.03
CA ALA A 70 -0.18 -5.23 7.86
C ALA A 70 -1.01 -5.46 9.15
N PHE A 71 -0.37 -5.44 10.32
CA PHE A 71 -1.07 -5.57 11.60
C PHE A 71 -1.91 -4.33 11.93
N ILE A 72 -1.47 -3.13 11.54
CA ILE A 72 -2.29 -1.90 11.63
C ILE A 72 -3.53 -2.02 10.74
N LEU A 73 -3.42 -2.60 9.53
CA LEU A 73 -4.58 -2.84 8.68
C LEU A 73 -5.59 -3.73 9.40
N LEU A 74 -5.16 -4.82 10.06
CA LEU A 74 -6.08 -5.66 10.85
C LEU A 74 -6.83 -4.91 11.96
N ALA A 75 -6.26 -3.81 12.48
CA ALA A 75 -6.96 -2.93 13.43
C ALA A 75 -8.24 -2.32 12.85
N LEU A 76 -8.23 -2.06 11.53
CA LEU A 76 -9.33 -1.43 10.82
C LEU A 76 -10.55 -2.35 10.69
N ALA A 77 -10.39 -3.67 10.86
CA ALA A 77 -11.50 -4.63 10.76
C ALA A 77 -12.55 -4.47 11.88
N ASN A 78 -12.18 -3.90 13.03
CA ASN A 78 -13.07 -3.82 14.20
C ASN A 78 -12.98 -2.46 14.91
N PRO A 79 -13.58 -1.39 14.35
CA PRO A 79 -13.53 -0.04 14.95
C PRO A 79 -14.16 0.07 16.34
N GLY A 80 -15.06 -0.87 16.69
CA GLY A 80 -15.75 -0.90 17.98
C GLY A 80 -14.95 -1.54 19.12
N ARG A 81 -13.84 -2.25 18.84
CA ARG A 81 -13.03 -2.84 19.90
C ARG A 81 -12.17 -1.77 20.57
N ARG A 82 -12.34 -1.62 21.88
CA ARG A 82 -11.56 -0.70 22.76
C ARG A 82 -10.07 -1.04 22.84
N ALA A 83 -9.64 -2.15 22.24
CA ALA A 83 -8.27 -2.64 22.28
C ALA A 83 -7.98 -3.55 21.08
N LEU A 84 -6.96 -3.21 20.31
CA LEU A 84 -6.27 -4.13 19.39
C LEU A 84 -5.72 -5.36 20.14
N PHE A 85 -5.32 -5.16 21.39
CA PHE A 85 -4.77 -6.18 22.28
C PHE A 85 -5.43 -6.05 23.67
N PRO A 86 -6.57 -6.72 23.93
CA PRO A 86 -7.28 -6.61 25.21
C PRO A 86 -6.47 -7.10 26.41
N ARG A 87 -5.37 -7.84 26.18
CA ARG A 87 -4.45 -8.33 27.21
C ARG A 87 -3.36 -7.34 27.60
N ILE A 88 -3.24 -6.18 26.95
CA ILE A 88 -2.27 -5.14 27.33
C ILE A 88 -2.97 -4.14 28.26
N PRO A 89 -2.67 -4.14 29.58
CA PRO A 89 -3.46 -3.42 30.59
C PRO A 89 -3.53 -1.90 30.37
N TRP A 90 -2.50 -1.33 29.74
CA TRP A 90 -2.31 0.11 29.59
C TRP A 90 -2.99 0.69 28.35
N ILE A 91 -3.23 -0.13 27.32
CA ILE A 91 -3.77 0.31 26.02
C ILE A 91 -5.26 -0.03 25.91
N GLY A 92 -5.74 -1.08 26.57
CA GLY A 92 -7.04 -1.68 26.29
C GLY A 92 -8.31 -0.92 26.74
N ARG A 93 -8.17 0.26 27.36
CA ARG A 93 -9.30 1.06 27.84
C ARG A 93 -9.58 2.34 27.04
N ARG A 94 -8.68 2.75 26.13
CA ARG A 94 -8.85 4.00 25.37
C ARG A 94 -9.54 3.74 24.04
N ARG A 95 -10.59 4.52 23.72
CA ARG A 95 -11.15 4.51 22.36
C ARG A 95 -10.06 5.00 21.43
N VAL A 96 -9.65 4.17 20.48
CA VAL A 96 -8.78 4.61 19.39
C VAL A 96 -9.50 5.74 18.67
N GLN A 97 -8.90 6.92 18.66
CA GLN A 97 -9.49 8.06 17.95
C GLN A 97 -9.56 7.71 16.47
N ARG A 98 -10.74 7.84 15.87
CA ARG A 98 -11.00 7.44 14.47
C ARG A 98 -9.95 7.98 13.50
N PHE A 99 -9.53 9.23 13.70
CA PHE A 99 -8.51 9.88 12.88
C PHE A 99 -7.10 9.30 13.03
N ALA A 100 -6.76 8.71 14.18
CA ALA A 100 -5.43 8.17 14.44
C ALA A 100 -5.09 6.94 13.57
N LEU A 101 -6.11 6.21 13.09
CA LEU A 101 -5.92 5.12 12.13
C LEU A 101 -6.31 5.53 10.72
N LEU A 102 -7.40 6.28 10.58
CA LEU A 102 -7.94 6.64 9.26
C LEU A 102 -7.00 7.55 8.47
N ALA A 103 -6.49 8.62 9.09
CA ALA A 103 -5.63 9.59 8.40
C ALA A 103 -4.32 8.97 7.90
N PRO A 104 -3.51 8.25 8.73
CA PRO A 104 -2.30 7.62 8.21
C PRO A 104 -2.60 6.53 7.18
N THR A 105 -3.68 5.75 7.33
CA THR A 105 -4.04 4.74 6.33
C THR A 105 -4.35 5.38 4.98
N LEU A 106 -5.15 6.45 4.94
CA LEU A 106 -5.43 7.17 3.70
C LEU A 106 -4.18 7.82 3.10
N PHE A 107 -3.31 8.38 3.94
CA PHE A 107 -2.05 8.98 3.49
C PHE A 107 -1.13 7.95 2.84
N PHE A 108 -0.84 6.84 3.52
CA PHE A 108 0.01 5.79 2.95
C PHE A 108 -0.64 5.10 1.76
N SER A 109 -1.96 4.92 1.77
CA SER A 109 -2.72 4.42 0.62
C SER A 109 -2.53 5.30 -0.62
N CYS A 110 -2.58 6.62 -0.44
CA CYS A 110 -2.31 7.60 -1.51
C CYS A 110 -0.88 7.50 -2.02
N ILE A 111 0.12 7.39 -1.13
CA ILE A 111 1.53 7.21 -1.52
C ILE A 111 1.71 5.91 -2.33
N LEU A 112 1.09 4.82 -1.90
CA LEU A 112 1.18 3.52 -2.57
C LEU A 112 0.56 3.54 -3.97
N LEU A 113 -0.60 4.18 -4.13
CA LEU A 113 -1.21 4.40 -5.44
C LEU A 113 -0.33 5.27 -6.34
N ALA A 114 0.18 6.38 -5.79
CA ALA A 114 1.05 7.29 -6.52
C ALA A 114 2.33 6.60 -7.00
N HIS A 115 2.99 5.86 -6.10
CA HIS A 115 4.17 5.07 -6.38
C HIS A 115 3.91 4.04 -7.48
N GLY A 116 2.89 3.20 -7.29
CA GLY A 116 2.49 2.17 -8.27
C GLY A 116 2.20 2.75 -9.66
N VAL A 117 1.38 3.81 -9.74
CA VAL A 117 1.02 4.42 -11.04
C VAL A 117 2.23 5.08 -11.70
N ALA A 118 3.00 5.88 -10.95
CA ALA A 118 4.16 6.57 -11.51
C ALA A 118 5.22 5.58 -12.00
N GLY A 119 5.52 4.54 -11.22
CA GLY A 119 6.48 3.52 -11.59
C GLY A 119 6.02 2.66 -12.76
N MET A 120 4.73 2.30 -12.83
CA MET A 120 4.19 1.64 -14.03
C MET A 120 4.40 2.48 -15.29
N LEU A 121 4.02 3.76 -15.26
CA LEU A 121 4.15 4.65 -16.41
C LEU A 121 5.61 4.86 -16.81
N ARG A 122 6.49 5.09 -15.83
CA ARG A 122 7.93 5.20 -16.06
C ARG A 122 8.50 3.96 -16.74
N ASN A 123 8.17 2.76 -16.24
CA ASN A 123 8.66 1.51 -16.82
C ASN A 123 8.09 1.25 -18.22
N VAL A 124 6.82 1.60 -18.48
CA VAL A 124 6.25 1.54 -19.84
C VAL A 124 7.02 2.47 -20.78
N LEU A 125 7.21 3.74 -20.40
CA LEU A 125 7.95 4.72 -21.21
C LEU A 125 9.38 4.26 -21.50
N PHE A 126 10.05 3.64 -20.52
CA PHE A 126 11.38 3.08 -20.73
C PHE A 126 11.35 1.88 -21.68
N LEU A 127 10.43 0.93 -21.48
CA LEU A 127 10.31 -0.26 -22.32
C LEU A 127 9.90 0.05 -23.77
N THR A 128 9.23 1.18 -24.01
CA THR A 128 8.93 1.71 -25.35
C THR A 128 10.06 2.55 -25.94
N GLY A 129 11.17 2.75 -25.22
CA GLY A 129 12.33 3.53 -25.66
C GLY A 129 12.11 5.04 -25.63
N SER A 130 11.09 5.53 -24.93
CA SER A 130 10.75 6.96 -24.84
C SER A 130 11.61 7.72 -23.85
N ILE A 131 12.17 7.03 -22.84
CA ILE A 131 13.08 7.60 -21.84
C ILE A 131 14.23 6.66 -21.57
N SER A 132 15.30 7.18 -20.94
CA SER A 132 16.37 6.37 -20.35
C SER A 132 16.20 6.33 -18.84
N ILE A 133 16.61 5.21 -18.22
CA ILE A 133 16.59 5.02 -16.77
C ILE A 133 18.03 4.85 -16.30
N ASP A 134 18.41 5.64 -15.30
CA ASP A 134 19.61 5.40 -14.50
C ASP A 134 19.23 4.77 -13.15
N LEU A 135 20.05 3.84 -12.68
CA LEU A 135 19.86 3.10 -11.42
C LEU A 135 21.19 3.09 -10.63
N PRO A 136 21.47 4.15 -9.85
CA PRO A 136 22.74 4.28 -9.13
C PRO A 136 22.95 3.21 -8.05
N LEU A 137 21.91 2.42 -7.74
CA LEU A 137 21.99 1.29 -6.80
C LEU A 137 22.79 0.11 -7.35
N PHE A 138 22.93 -0.02 -8.67
CA PHE A 138 23.56 -1.17 -9.32
C PHE A 138 24.88 -0.78 -9.98
N ASP A 139 25.91 -1.61 -9.83
CA ASP A 139 27.13 -1.51 -10.63
C ASP A 139 26.89 -2.02 -12.06
N THR A 140 26.11 -3.11 -12.16
CA THR A 140 25.66 -3.69 -13.44
C THR A 140 24.21 -4.12 -13.32
N VAL A 141 23.38 -3.85 -14.32
CA VAL A 141 21.96 -4.25 -14.31
C VAL A 141 21.42 -4.44 -15.72
N ASN A 142 20.65 -5.50 -15.93
CA ASN A 142 19.82 -5.63 -17.12
C ASN A 142 18.56 -4.78 -16.93
N LEU A 143 18.61 -3.53 -17.39
CA LEU A 143 17.51 -2.56 -17.23
C LEU A 143 16.18 -3.06 -17.80
N ARG A 144 16.20 -3.81 -18.91
CA ARG A 144 14.97 -4.34 -19.52
C ARG A 144 14.30 -5.39 -18.62
N LEU A 145 15.08 -6.33 -18.09
CA LEU A 145 14.57 -7.34 -17.17
C LEU A 145 14.15 -6.71 -15.84
N PHE A 146 14.91 -5.72 -15.35
CA PHE A 146 14.56 -4.95 -14.17
C PHE A 146 13.21 -4.26 -14.34
N SER A 147 13.03 -3.49 -15.40
CA SER A 147 11.77 -2.77 -15.67
C SER A 147 10.57 -3.69 -15.90
N LEU A 148 10.76 -4.85 -16.52
CA LEU A 148 9.69 -5.85 -16.64
C LEU A 148 9.28 -6.40 -15.28
N TRP A 149 10.26 -6.75 -14.44
CA TRP A 149 9.99 -7.22 -13.08
C TRP A 149 9.33 -6.15 -12.23
N ASP A 150 9.83 -4.92 -12.32
CA ASP A 150 9.30 -3.76 -11.60
C ASP A 150 7.85 -3.49 -12.00
N LEU A 151 7.57 -3.40 -13.30
CA LEU A 151 6.22 -3.20 -13.84
C LEU A 151 5.23 -4.28 -13.42
N LEU A 152 5.61 -5.56 -13.57
CA LEU A 152 4.69 -6.70 -13.42
C LEU A 152 4.55 -7.15 -11.97
N VAL A 153 5.56 -6.93 -11.15
CA VAL A 153 5.61 -7.42 -9.78
C VAL A 153 5.56 -6.25 -8.81
N TYR A 154 6.57 -5.38 -8.76
CA TYR A 154 6.66 -4.35 -7.72
C TYR A 154 5.54 -3.31 -7.81
N GLU A 155 5.39 -2.67 -8.96
CA GLU A 155 4.46 -1.57 -9.13
C GLU A 155 3.01 -2.05 -9.04
N LEU A 156 2.72 -3.22 -9.61
CA LEU A 156 1.43 -3.87 -9.45
C LEU A 156 1.12 -4.21 -8.00
N TRP A 157 2.12 -4.66 -7.24
CA TRP A 157 1.94 -4.95 -5.82
C TRP A 157 1.55 -3.72 -5.01
N PHE A 158 2.27 -2.61 -5.23
CA PHE A 158 2.01 -1.34 -4.54
C PHE A 158 0.66 -0.75 -4.95
N LEU A 159 0.30 -0.83 -6.23
CA LEU A 159 -1.01 -0.39 -6.72
C LEU A 159 -2.14 -1.16 -6.02
N ILE A 160 -2.07 -2.50 -5.98
CA ILE A 160 -3.06 -3.35 -5.31
C ILE A 160 -3.11 -3.04 -3.80
N MET A 161 -1.95 -2.90 -3.14
CA MET A 161 -1.89 -2.52 -1.72
C MET A 161 -2.55 -1.16 -1.45
N GLY A 162 -2.33 -0.17 -2.33
CA GLY A 162 -2.98 1.13 -2.24
C GLY A 162 -4.50 1.01 -2.36
N VAL A 163 -5.00 0.26 -3.33
CA VAL A 163 -6.45 0.02 -3.48
C VAL A 163 -7.04 -0.67 -2.24
N LEU A 164 -6.41 -1.75 -1.76
CA LEU A 164 -6.89 -2.51 -0.60
C LEU A 164 -6.87 -1.66 0.68
N SER A 165 -5.84 -0.83 0.87
CA SER A 165 -5.72 0.07 2.03
C SER A 165 -6.79 1.18 1.99
N GLY A 166 -7.07 1.75 0.82
CA GLY A 166 -8.15 2.73 0.64
C GLY A 166 -9.53 2.13 0.91
N LEU A 167 -9.77 0.90 0.44
CA LEU A 167 -11.01 0.16 0.73
C LEU A 167 -11.13 -0.19 2.22
N ALA A 168 -10.03 -0.57 2.88
CA ALA A 168 -9.98 -0.80 4.32
C ALA A 168 -10.29 0.47 5.13
N ALA A 169 -9.74 1.62 4.70
CA ALA A 169 -10.06 2.93 5.27
C ALA A 169 -11.54 3.30 5.09
N ALA A 170 -12.12 3.03 3.91
CA ALA A 170 -13.54 3.26 3.64
C ALA A 170 -14.43 2.36 4.52
N HIS A 171 -14.09 1.07 4.66
CA HIS A 171 -14.75 0.15 5.60
C HIS A 171 -14.71 0.71 7.02
N TYR A 172 -13.53 1.12 7.50
CA TYR A 172 -13.34 1.65 8.85
C TYR A 172 -14.15 2.94 9.09
N ALA A 173 -14.19 3.85 8.12
CA ALA A 173 -14.99 5.08 8.21
C ALA A 173 -16.50 4.76 8.29
N GLN A 174 -17.00 3.87 7.44
CA GLN A 174 -18.41 3.45 7.42
C GLN A 174 -18.83 2.77 8.72
N SER A 175 -18.04 1.81 9.19
CA SER A 175 -18.28 1.08 10.43
C SER A 175 -18.07 1.95 11.68
N SER A 176 -17.32 3.04 11.57
CA SER A 176 -17.23 4.10 12.59
C SER A 176 -18.41 5.08 12.58
N GLY A 177 -19.39 4.92 11.68
CA GLY A 177 -20.59 5.75 11.63
C GLY A 177 -20.43 7.08 10.87
N VAL A 178 -19.45 7.20 9.99
CA VAL A 178 -19.36 8.34 9.06
C VAL A 178 -20.54 8.27 8.07
N SER A 179 -21.15 9.42 7.76
CA SER A 179 -22.31 9.47 6.87
C SER A 179 -21.94 9.09 5.42
N PRO A 180 -22.87 8.47 4.66
CA PRO A 180 -22.62 8.10 3.26
C PRO A 180 -22.25 9.29 2.36
N SER A 181 -22.83 10.48 2.61
CA SER A 181 -22.50 11.70 1.87
C SER A 181 -21.06 12.15 2.13
N ALA A 182 -20.61 12.13 3.39
CA ALA A 182 -19.22 12.47 3.74
C ALA A 182 -18.23 11.47 3.14
N ILE A 183 -18.57 10.17 3.09
CA ILE A 183 -17.74 9.16 2.42
C ILE A 183 -17.64 9.41 0.92
N ARG A 184 -18.73 9.78 0.24
CA ARG A 184 -18.71 10.10 -1.20
C ARG A 184 -17.81 11.30 -1.49
N VAL A 185 -17.97 12.39 -0.74
CA VAL A 185 -17.12 13.59 -0.88
C VAL A 185 -15.67 13.26 -0.56
N GLY A 186 -15.43 12.53 0.53
CA GLY A 186 -14.10 12.07 0.93
C GLY A 186 -13.44 11.18 -0.13
N ALA A 187 -14.19 10.28 -0.76
CA ALA A 187 -13.70 9.44 -1.85
C ALA A 187 -13.33 10.27 -3.10
N LEU A 188 -14.14 11.27 -3.47
CA LEU A 188 -13.80 12.17 -4.58
C LEU A 188 -12.52 12.97 -4.29
N LEU A 189 -12.41 13.54 -3.09
CA LEU A 189 -11.21 14.27 -2.66
C LEU A 189 -9.99 13.35 -2.61
N TYR A 190 -10.14 12.15 -2.05
CA TYR A 190 -9.08 11.14 -2.00
C TYR A 190 -8.60 10.75 -3.40
N SER A 191 -9.51 10.53 -4.35
CA SER A 191 -9.18 10.22 -5.74
C SER A 191 -8.45 11.38 -6.41
N LEU A 192 -8.92 12.62 -6.22
CA LEU A 192 -8.25 13.80 -6.75
C LEU A 192 -6.83 13.95 -6.20
N VAL A 193 -6.66 13.82 -4.88
CA VAL A 193 -5.35 13.89 -4.23
C VAL A 193 -4.44 12.77 -4.72
N SER A 194 -4.96 11.54 -4.87
CA SER A 194 -4.19 10.42 -5.38
C SER A 194 -3.73 10.66 -6.82
N LEU A 195 -4.60 11.19 -7.69
CA LEU A 195 -4.25 11.54 -9.08
C LEU A 195 -3.17 12.63 -9.12
N LEU A 196 -3.31 13.68 -8.31
CA LEU A 196 -2.31 14.76 -8.23
C LEU A 196 -0.97 14.24 -7.70
N ALA A 197 -0.98 13.39 -6.67
CA ALA A 197 0.22 12.77 -6.13
C ALA A 197 0.92 11.87 -7.17
N SER A 198 0.16 11.07 -7.93
CA SER A 198 0.69 10.27 -9.03
C SER A 198 1.33 11.16 -10.11
N ALA A 199 0.67 12.24 -10.51
CA ALA A 199 1.19 13.16 -11.53
C ALA A 199 2.46 13.87 -11.07
N LEU A 200 2.50 14.34 -9.81
CA LEU A 200 3.67 14.97 -9.22
C LEU A 200 4.85 14.00 -9.10
N LEU A 201 4.60 12.77 -8.65
CA LEU A 201 5.64 11.76 -8.54
C LEU A 201 6.16 11.34 -9.92
N LEU A 202 5.27 11.18 -10.91
CA LEU A 202 5.66 10.91 -12.28
C LEU A 202 6.55 12.04 -12.83
N TYR A 203 6.15 13.30 -12.64
CA TYR A 203 6.96 14.45 -13.03
C TYR A 203 8.34 14.41 -12.36
N ALA A 204 8.40 14.16 -11.05
CA ALA A 204 9.65 14.11 -10.29
C ALA A 204 10.58 12.96 -10.71
N VAL A 205 10.05 11.87 -11.25
CA VAL A 205 10.82 10.71 -11.73
C VAL A 205 11.26 10.86 -13.19
N LEU A 206 10.61 11.75 -13.95
CA LEU A 206 10.94 12.04 -15.35
C LEU A 206 11.82 13.28 -15.54
N ALA A 207 11.81 14.20 -14.57
CA ALA A 207 12.63 15.42 -14.56
C ALA A 207 14.07 15.14 -14.09
#